data_AF-A0AA88QQT9-F1
#
_entry.id   AF-A0AA88QQT9-F1
#
_cell.length_a   1.000
_cell.length_b   1.000
_cell.length_c   1.000
_cell.angle_alpha   90.00
_cell.angle_beta   90.00
_cell.angle_gamma   90.00
#
_symmetry.space_group_name_H-M   'P 1'
#
loop_
_entity.id
_entity.type
_entity.pdbx_description
1 polymer ?
#
loop_
_entity_poly.entity_id
_entity_poly.type
_entity_poly.pdbx_seq_one_letter_code
_entity_poly.pdbx_strand_id
1 'polypeptide(L)' 'MLWVDKYRPKTLDKVAVHEEVAQNLKKLVTEQDCPHLLFYGPPGSGKKTLIMGLLRQMFGPGAEK' A
#
# COMPACT_ATOMS: atom_id res chain seq x y z
N MET A 1 6.63 20.68 5.97
CA MET A 1 6.24 19.34 5.48
C MET A 1 7.48 18.46 5.49
N LEU A 2 7.46 17.31 6.16
CA LEU A 2 8.64 16.44 6.26
C LEU A 2 8.89 15.71 4.95
N TRP A 3 10.15 15.45 4.60
CA TRP A 3 10.51 14.75 3.35
C TRP A 3 9.90 13.35 3.30
N VAL A 4 9.80 12.68 4.45
CA VAL A 4 9.15 11.37 4.58
C VAL A 4 7.68 11.38 4.13
N ASP A 5 6.97 12.50 4.33
CA ASP A 5 5.58 12.62 3.89
C ASP A 5 5.50 13.06 2.43
N LYS A 6 6.41 13.96 2.00
CA LYS A 6 6.47 14.44 0.61
C LYS A 6 6.75 13.31 -0.38
N TYR A 7 7.65 12.38 -0.02
CA TYR A 7 8.07 11.27 -0.88
C TYR A 7 7.38 9.95 -0.55
N ARG A 8 6.37 9.92 0.33
CA ARG A 8 5.63 8.69 0.61
C ARG A 8 4.99 8.17 -0.68
N PRO A 9 5.27 6.92 -1.09
CA PRO A 9 4.63 6.30 -2.23
C PRO A 9 3.11 6.36 -2.13
N LYS A 10 2.46 6.78 -3.23
CA LYS A 10 1.00 6.89 -3.28
C LYS A 10 0.29 5.71 -3.93
N THR A 11 1.02 4.94 -4.73
CA THR A 11 0.53 3.78 -5.48
C THR A 11 1.42 2.59 -5.19
N LEU A 12 0.89 1.37 -5.32
CA LEU A 12 1.66 0.15 -5.11
C LEU A 12 2.81 0.00 -6.12
N ASP A 13 2.73 0.61 -7.32
CA ASP A 13 3.84 0.65 -8.30
C ASP A 13 5.06 1.46 -7.84
N LYS A 14 4.87 2.40 -6.91
CA LYS A 14 5.94 3.29 -6.45
C LYS A 14 6.63 2.77 -5.19
N VAL A 15 6.29 1.57 -4.72
CA VAL A 15 6.88 0.96 -3.53
C VAL A 15 8.11 0.14 -3.95
N ALA A 16 9.30 0.66 -3.66
CA ALA A 16 10.57 0.04 -4.07
C ALA A 16 11.08 -1.07 -3.12
N VAL A 17 10.62 -1.12 -1.86
CA VAL A 17 11.21 -1.99 -0.83
C VAL A 17 10.57 -3.39 -0.81
N HIS A 18 9.32 -3.51 -1.29
CA HIS A 18 8.51 -4.73 -1.21
C HIS A 18 7.77 -5.00 -2.53
N GLU A 19 8.51 -5.02 -3.64
CA GLU A 19 7.93 -5.11 -4.98
C GLU A 19 7.04 -6.36 -5.16
N GLU A 20 7.51 -7.53 -4.72
CA GLU A 20 6.75 -8.78 -4.82
C GLU A 20 5.44 -8.73 -4.02
N VAL A 21 5.49 -8.22 -2.79
CA VAL A 21 4.30 -8.03 -1.94
C VAL A 21 3.34 -7.03 -2.59
N ALA A 22 3.85 -5.93 -3.14
CA ALA A 22 3.04 -4.95 -3.84
C ALA A 22 2.36 -5.54 -5.08
N GLN A 23 3.04 -6.43 -5.82
CA GLN A 23 2.44 -7.13 -6.96
C GLN A 23 1.36 -8.12 -6.52
N ASN A 24 1.59 -8.88 -5.45
CA ASN A 24 0.58 -9.81 -4.91
C ASN A 24 -0.66 -9.04 -4.42
N LEU A 25 -0.47 -7.93 -3.71
CA LEU A 25 -1.56 -7.05 -3.29
C LEU A 25 -2.36 -6.50 -4.48
N LYS A 26 -1.71 -6.14 -5.60
CA LYS A 26 -2.42 -5.72 -6.83
C LYS A 26 -3.28 -6.83 -7.41
N LYS A 27 -2.79 -8.07 -7.43
CA LYS A 27 -3.54 -9.22 -7.92
C LYS A 27 -4.81 -9.43 -7.10
N LEU A 28 -4.70 -9.40 -5.76
CA LEU A 28 -5.84 -9.52 -4.85
C LEU A 28 -6.92 -8.46 -5.14
N VAL A 29 -6.53 -7.21 -5.40
CA VAL A 29 -7.48 -6.15 -5.75
C VAL A 29 -8.11 -6.39 -7.12
N THR A 30 -7.33 -6.86 -8.09
CA THR A 30 -7.81 -7.13 -9.46
C THR A 30 -8.81 -8.28 -9.49
N GLU A 31 -8.59 -9.29 -8.67
CA GLU A 31 -9.45 -10.48 -8.53
C GLU A 31 -10.72 -10.19 -7.69
N GLN A 32 -10.84 -8.99 -7.10
CA GLN A 32 -11.89 -8.59 -6.14
C GLN A 32 -12.04 -9.53 -4.93
N ASP A 33 -11.05 -10.38 -4.69
CA ASP A 33 -10.99 -11.29 -3.55
C ASP A 33 -9.89 -10.83 -2.59
N CYS A 34 -10.28 -9.93 -1.68
CA CYS A 34 -9.38 -9.40 -0.66
C CYS A 34 -9.71 -10.04 0.70
N PRO A 35 -8.95 -11.04 1.16
CA PRO A 35 -9.14 -11.61 2.49
C PRO A 35 -8.73 -10.60 3.57
N HIS A 36 -8.94 -10.97 4.84
CA HIS A 36 -8.38 -10.21 5.96
C HIS A 36 -6.85 -10.31 5.95
N LEU A 37 -6.17 -9.16 5.84
CA LEU A 37 -4.71 -9.07 5.76
C LEU A 37 -4.11 -8.61 7.10
N LEU A 38 -3.03 -9.26 7.52
CA LEU A 38 -2.24 -8.86 8.69
C LEU A 38 -0.88 -8.29 8.25
N PHE A 39 -0.64 -7.01 8.52
CA PHE A 39 0.64 -6.36 8.24
C PHE A 39 1.51 -6.31 9.50
N TYR A 40 2.67 -6.98 9.48
CA TYR A 40 3.61 -7.03 10.60
C TYR A 40 5.05 -6.67 10.17
N GLY A 41 5.90 -6.31 11.14
CA GLY A 41 7.31 -5.95 10.91
C GLY A 41 7.79 -4.72 11.69
N PRO A 42 9.07 -4.35 11.59
CA PRO A 42 9.68 -3.27 12.36
C PRO A 42 9.13 -1.87 12.02
N PRO A 43 9.27 -0.86 12.90
CA PRO A 43 8.88 0.51 12.58
C PRO A 43 9.64 1.02 11.35
N GLY A 44 8.97 1.78 10.49
CA GLY A 44 9.57 2.29 9.25
C GLY A 44 9.60 1.31 8.07
N SER A 45 9.15 0.06 8.23
CA SER A 45 9.16 -0.95 7.14
C SER A 45 8.17 -0.70 5.98
N GLY A 46 7.45 0.42 5.97
CA GLY A 46 6.52 0.76 4.90
C GLY A 46 5.11 0.14 5.00
N LYS A 47 4.77 -0.55 6.10
CA LYS A 47 3.43 -1.16 6.31
C LYS A 47 2.27 -0.22 6.05
N LYS A 48 2.26 0.94 6.73
CA LYS A 48 1.21 1.95 6.57
C LYS A 48 1.13 2.43 5.11
N THR A 49 2.27 2.60 4.46
CA THR A 49 2.35 2.99 3.05
C THR A 49 1.71 1.94 2.13
N LEU A 50 1.98 0.65 2.35
CA LEU A 50 1.38 -0.45 1.60
C LEU A 50 -0.14 -0.51 1.79
N ILE A 51 -0.61 -0.39 3.04
CA ILE A 51 -2.05 -0.36 3.36
C ILE A 51 -2.73 0.81 2.63
N MET A 52 -2.17 2.02 2.70
CA MET A 52 -2.76 3.17 2.02
C MET A 52 -2.73 3.03 0.49
N GLY A 53 -1.67 2.43 -0.07
CA GLY A 53 -1.60 2.11 -1.49
C GLY A 53 -2.68 1.12 -1.92
N LEU A 54 -2.89 0.06 -1.13
CA LEU A 54 -3.93 -0.94 -1.34
C LEU A 54 -5.33 -0.32 -1.29
N LEU A 55 -5.64 0.43 -0.22
CA LEU A 55 -6.93 1.09 -0.05
C LEU A 55 -7.23 2.07 -1.17
N ARG A 56 -6.23 2.84 -1.63
CA ARG A 56 -6.39 3.73 -2.79
C ARG A 56 -6.67 2.97 -4.08
N GLN A 57 -6.12 1.78 -4.24
CA GLN A 57 -6.36 0.97 -5.44
C GLN A 57 -7.75 0.32 -5.41
N MET A 58 -8.25 -0.05 -4.22
CA MET A 58 -9.59 -0.62 -4.04
C MET A 58 -10.71 0.42 -4.11
N PHE A 59 -10.56 1.55 -3.40
CA PHE A 59 -11.62 2.54 -3.18
C PHE A 59 -11.37 3.87 -3.90
N GLY A 60 -10.25 4.00 -4.61
CA GLY A 60 -9.86 5.22 -5.28
C GLY A 60 -9.32 6.32 -4.35
N PRO A 61 -9.24 7.57 -4.83
CA PRO A 61 -8.66 8.70 -4.09
C PRO A 61 -9.37 9.07 -2.78
N GLY A 62 -10.60 8.61 -2.58
CA GLY A 62 -11.41 8.89 -1.39
C GLY A 62 -11.02 8.10 -0.14
N ALA A 63 -10.08 7.15 -0.25
CA ALA A 63 -9.65 6.29 0.86
C ALA A 63 -8.86 7.02 1.98
N GLU A 64 -8.52 8.29 1.79
CA GLU A 64 -7.68 9.08 2.71
C GLU A 64 -8.44 10.03 3.66
N LYS A 65 -9.75 9.84 3.84
CA LYS A 65 -10.52 10.67 4.79
C LYS A 65 -10.10 10.47 6.24
#